data_AF-A0A3C2AAC2-F1
#
_entry.id   AF-A0A3C2AAC2-F1
#
_cell.length_a   1.000
_cell.length_b   1.000
_cell.length_c   1.000
_cell.angle_alpha   90.00
_cell.angle_beta   90.00
_cell.angle_gamma   90.00
#
_symmetry.space_group_name_H-M   'P 1'
#
loop_
_entity.id
_entity.type
_entity.pdbx_description
1 polymer ?
#
loop_
_entity_poly.entity_id
_entity_poly.type
_entity_poly.pdbx_seq_one_letter_code
_entity_poly.pdbx_strand_id
1 'polypeptide(L)'
;MSLISRLSENGINTDVPEYLQGRIRMANQIAMIGLVMASGYALAYAFFFPPLVFYALAANLVFIINLALIRLGYHRLSRTILSLAPSVLIAIIQGFAVGADEPSTNSFVVFTTVMILIPWLLFDFRERLLLFISVGGIIANTMALPVYNRAFESDYDRSIFTLPVFEFVLALSALLTAAFLLFLLVFRNFKQEQANGALLVELEEQKGALDTHQKELEVTLQEIEEARRDEQARAWIGSSVGRINDLLREAPTLEALFPPLIKEWVTAVGAFQGVLYIRTEDSKTKEVYLNREATYALSREDDLPHRIDQGDGQIGIAFGRKRMIVLDDLPEDYIHISSGLGSTLPRQVIICPMVTNGQVEGVFEIASIEKLEPSAIQYLEESATIVAATLQNLHTNENTRKLLEVSQQQAEDLRSQEEEMRQNVEELQATQEEMRRKEKDYVNTIQELRNILTEKMYGKK
;
A
#
# COMPACT_ATOMS: atom_id res chain seq x y z
N MET A 1 25.25 22.77 42.77
CA MET A 1 25.11 21.46 43.45
C MET A 1 25.82 21.53 44.79
N SER A 2 25.10 21.31 45.89
CA SER A 2 25.70 21.20 47.23
C SER A 2 26.63 19.97 47.33
N LEU A 3 27.59 19.97 48.25
CA LEU A 3 28.50 18.83 48.48
C LEU A 3 27.72 17.51 48.67
N ILE A 4 26.57 17.59 49.36
CA ILE A 4 25.65 16.48 49.63
C ILE A 4 25.03 15.92 48.33
N SER A 5 24.65 16.79 47.39
CA SER A 5 24.11 16.34 46.09
C SER A 5 25.14 15.56 45.28
N ARG A 6 26.40 16.02 45.24
CA ARG A 6 27.50 15.32 44.54
C ARG A 6 27.84 13.98 45.18
N LEU A 7 27.84 13.90 46.51
CA LEU A 7 28.11 12.65 47.22
C LEU A 7 26.96 11.64 47.07
N SER A 8 25.71 12.11 46.92
CA SER A 8 24.57 11.23 46.69
C SER A 8 24.58 10.56 45.31
N GLU A 9 25.23 11.18 44.32
CA GLU A 9 25.40 10.66 42.94
C GLU A 9 26.66 9.82 42.75
N ASN A 10 27.45 9.61 43.82
CA ASN A 10 28.68 8.84 43.76
C ASN A 10 28.42 7.39 43.30
N GLY A 11 29.16 6.92 42.28
CA GLY A 11 29.02 5.58 41.71
C GLY A 11 27.81 5.39 40.79
N ILE A 12 27.14 6.47 40.37
CA ILE A 12 26.10 6.43 39.33
C ILE A 12 26.75 6.85 37.99
N ASN A 13 26.81 5.91 37.05
CA ASN A 13 27.42 6.08 35.73
C ASN A 13 26.37 5.79 34.64
N THR A 14 26.67 6.11 33.38
CA THR A 14 25.80 5.80 32.22
C THR A 14 25.49 4.30 32.06
N ASP A 15 26.37 3.43 32.55
CA ASP A 15 26.23 1.97 32.46
C ASP A 15 25.29 1.36 33.52
N VAL A 16 24.83 2.17 34.48
CA VAL A 16 23.95 1.72 35.56
C VAL A 16 22.49 1.83 35.12
N PRO A 17 21.71 0.73 35.12
CA PRO A 17 20.30 0.76 34.76
C PRO A 17 19.52 1.79 35.59
N GLU A 18 18.60 2.51 34.94
CA GLU A 18 17.86 3.63 35.55
C GLU A 18 17.16 3.26 36.87
N TYR A 19 16.58 2.05 36.92
CA TYR A 19 15.93 1.56 38.14
C TYR A 19 16.88 1.36 39.33
N LEU A 20 18.18 1.12 39.06
CA LEU A 20 19.20 0.85 40.06
C LEU A 20 19.84 2.15 40.57
N GLN A 21 19.86 3.20 39.76
CA GLN A 21 20.42 4.51 40.13
C GLN A 21 19.74 5.09 41.38
N GLY A 22 18.41 4.97 41.46
CA GLY A 22 17.65 5.40 42.65
C GLY A 22 18.05 4.65 43.93
N ARG A 23 18.36 3.35 43.82
CA ARG A 23 18.79 2.51 44.94
C ARG A 23 20.20 2.83 45.42
N ILE A 24 21.09 3.12 44.49
CA ILE A 24 22.45 3.56 44.79
C ILE A 24 22.43 4.93 45.49
N ARG A 25 21.59 5.86 45.03
CA ARG A 25 21.42 7.16 45.68
C ARG A 25 20.94 7.01 47.13
N MET A 26 19.97 6.13 47.38
CA MET A 26 19.51 5.82 48.74
C MET A 26 20.62 5.18 49.59
N ALA A 27 21.40 4.27 49.01
CA ALA A 27 22.54 3.66 49.70
C ALA A 27 23.58 4.71 50.12
N ASN A 28 23.94 5.63 49.22
CA ASN A 28 24.83 6.74 49.54
C ASN A 28 24.26 7.62 50.66
N GLN A 29 22.98 7.94 50.63
CA GLN A 29 22.32 8.75 51.66
C GLN A 29 22.32 8.05 53.02
N ILE A 30 21.93 6.77 53.07
CA ILE A 30 21.92 5.98 54.30
C ILE A 30 23.33 5.81 54.86
N ALA A 31 24.34 5.57 54.03
CA ALA A 31 25.73 5.47 54.46
C ALA A 31 26.27 6.80 55.00
N MET A 32 25.93 7.94 54.38
CA MET A 32 26.30 9.26 54.90
C MET A 32 25.62 9.58 56.23
N ILE A 33 24.31 9.30 56.35
CA ILE A 33 23.57 9.48 57.62
C ILE A 33 24.18 8.58 58.70
N GLY A 34 24.47 7.32 58.37
CA GLY A 34 25.12 6.37 59.25
C GLY A 34 26.49 6.86 59.74
N LEU A 35 27.30 7.43 58.85
CA LEU A 35 28.60 8.02 59.19
C LEU A 35 28.48 9.19 60.17
N VAL A 36 27.51 10.09 59.96
CA VAL A 36 27.26 11.22 60.87
C VAL A 36 26.77 10.71 62.24
N MET A 37 25.84 9.76 62.25
CA MET A 37 25.30 9.18 63.48
C MET A 37 26.39 8.44 64.26
N ALA A 38 27.16 7.58 63.62
CA ALA A 38 28.26 6.84 64.26
C ALA A 38 29.37 7.77 64.77
N SER A 39 29.68 8.86 64.08
CA SER A 39 30.58 9.91 64.59
C SER A 39 30.02 10.61 65.84
N GLY A 40 28.73 10.91 65.85
CA GLY A 40 28.04 11.45 67.03
C GLY A 40 28.07 10.50 68.22
N TYR A 41 27.84 9.20 67.99
CA TYR A 41 27.95 8.16 69.01
C TYR A 41 29.38 7.99 69.51
N ALA A 42 30.39 8.03 68.63
CA ALA A 42 31.79 7.95 69.05
C ALA A 42 32.16 9.09 70.01
N LEU A 43 31.68 10.30 69.73
CA LEU A 43 31.86 11.45 70.61
C LEU A 43 31.14 11.25 71.95
N ALA A 44 29.87 10.83 71.93
CA ALA A 44 29.11 10.58 73.15
C ALA A 44 29.76 9.47 74.01
N TYR A 45 30.16 8.36 73.39
CA TYR A 45 30.85 7.27 74.07
C TYR A 45 32.21 7.68 74.64
N ALA A 46 32.91 8.64 74.04
CA ALA A 46 34.17 9.13 74.61
C ALA A 46 33.97 9.79 75.98
N PHE A 47 32.81 10.41 76.21
CA PHE A 47 32.46 11.03 77.49
C PHE A 47 31.80 10.06 78.48
N PHE A 48 30.91 9.18 77.99
CA PHE A 48 30.04 8.37 78.86
C PHE A 48 30.41 6.88 78.90
N PHE A 49 30.98 6.31 77.83
CA PHE A 49 31.24 4.87 77.70
C PHE A 49 32.50 4.57 76.86
N PRO A 50 33.72 4.81 77.38
CA PRO A 50 34.95 4.72 76.60
C PRO A 50 35.18 3.40 75.84
N PRO A 51 34.79 2.20 76.34
CA PRO A 51 34.93 0.96 75.59
C PRO A 51 34.14 0.92 74.27
N LEU A 52 33.01 1.63 74.20
CA LEU A 52 32.15 1.66 73.01
C LEU A 52 32.69 2.58 71.90
N VAL A 53 33.65 3.46 72.21
CA VAL A 53 34.26 4.37 71.23
C VAL A 53 34.89 3.60 70.07
N PHE A 54 35.60 2.51 70.37
CA PHE A 54 36.23 1.69 69.35
C PHE A 54 35.21 1.15 68.33
N TYR A 55 34.05 0.69 68.81
CA TYR A 55 32.99 0.15 67.95
C TYR A 55 32.28 1.23 67.14
N ALA A 56 32.10 2.43 67.70
CA ALA A 56 31.56 3.57 66.94
C ALA A 56 32.54 4.05 65.85
N LEU A 57 33.86 4.03 66.12
CA LEU A 57 34.88 4.30 65.11
C LEU A 57 34.95 3.19 64.04
N ALA A 58 34.83 1.92 64.44
CA ALA A 58 34.73 0.81 63.51
C ALA A 58 33.47 0.93 62.62
N ALA A 59 32.35 1.38 63.16
CA ALA A 59 31.14 1.68 62.40
C ALA A 59 31.38 2.76 61.33
N ASN A 60 32.08 3.84 61.68
CA ASN A 60 32.48 4.86 60.70
C ASN A 60 33.31 4.26 59.57
N LEU A 61 34.26 3.39 59.89
CA LEU A 61 35.07 2.70 58.88
C LEU A 61 34.19 1.84 57.96
N VAL A 62 33.19 1.12 58.50
CA VAL A 62 32.23 0.35 57.71
C VAL A 62 31.46 1.25 56.74
N PHE A 63 30.96 2.40 57.17
CA PHE A 63 30.25 3.34 56.29
C PHE A 63 31.17 3.98 55.23
N ILE A 64 32.43 4.29 55.56
CA ILE A 64 33.43 4.79 54.60
C ILE A 64 33.76 3.73 53.56
N ILE A 65 34.02 2.49 53.98
CA ILE A 65 34.26 1.36 53.08
C ILE A 65 33.03 1.15 52.20
N ASN A 66 31.82 1.28 52.76
CA ASN A 66 30.58 1.14 52.01
C ASN A 66 30.47 2.15 50.85
N LEU A 67 30.77 3.43 51.13
CA LEU A 67 30.81 4.49 50.12
C LEU A 67 31.90 4.26 49.06
N ALA A 68 33.06 3.72 49.46
CA ALA A 68 34.13 3.35 48.54
C ALA A 68 33.72 2.18 47.63
N LEU A 69 33.05 1.16 48.18
CA LEU A 69 32.53 0.03 47.40
C LEU A 69 31.50 0.48 46.36
N ILE A 70 30.62 1.44 46.71
CA ILE A 70 29.67 2.03 45.76
C ILE A 70 30.42 2.71 44.61
N ARG A 71 31.47 3.48 44.92
CA ARG A 71 32.30 4.16 43.92
C ARG A 71 33.04 3.19 42.99
N LEU A 72 33.46 2.04 43.51
CA LEU A 72 34.17 0.99 42.76
C LEU A 72 33.23 0.07 41.94
N GLY A 73 31.91 0.29 41.99
CA GLY A 73 30.93 -0.49 41.23
C GLY A 73 30.40 -1.75 41.94
N TYR A 74 30.81 -2.01 43.19
CA TYR A 74 30.34 -3.16 43.97
C TYR A 74 28.98 -2.90 44.64
N HIS A 75 27.98 -2.48 43.85
CA HIS A 75 26.69 -2.00 44.34
C HIS A 75 25.86 -3.06 45.09
N ARG A 76 25.97 -4.33 44.72
CA ARG A 76 25.25 -5.43 45.38
C ARG A 76 25.83 -5.69 46.78
N LEU A 77 27.14 -5.90 46.84
CA LEU A 77 27.85 -6.16 48.10
C LEU A 77 27.70 -4.98 49.08
N SER A 78 27.88 -3.75 48.59
CA SER A 78 27.73 -2.56 49.41
C SER A 78 26.34 -2.46 50.03
N ARG A 79 25.26 -2.61 49.25
CA ARG A 79 23.89 -2.53 49.79
C ARG A 79 23.56 -3.64 50.77
N THR A 80 24.08 -4.86 50.56
CA THR A 80 23.93 -5.95 51.53
C THR A 80 24.61 -5.60 52.85
N ILE A 81 25.87 -5.15 52.82
CA ILE A 81 26.60 -4.71 54.03
C ILE A 81 25.85 -3.57 54.72
N LEU A 82 25.42 -2.56 53.96
CA LEU A 82 24.71 -1.40 54.50
C LEU A 82 23.38 -1.76 55.14
N SER A 83 22.67 -2.76 54.59
CA SER A 83 21.41 -3.24 55.15
C SER A 83 21.56 -3.98 56.48
N LEU A 84 22.71 -4.64 56.70
CA LEU A 84 22.98 -5.42 57.90
C LEU A 84 23.68 -4.61 59.00
N ALA A 85 24.56 -3.68 58.61
CA ALA A 85 25.45 -2.97 59.53
C ALA A 85 24.73 -2.31 60.73
N PRO A 86 23.62 -1.57 60.57
CA PRO A 86 22.90 -0.99 61.70
C PRO A 86 22.42 -2.03 62.71
N SER A 87 21.91 -3.19 62.24
CA SER A 87 21.42 -4.26 63.13
C SER A 87 22.56 -4.90 63.93
N VAL A 88 23.74 -5.06 63.32
CA VAL A 88 24.92 -5.62 63.98
C VAL A 88 25.48 -4.62 65.01
N LEU A 89 25.47 -3.32 64.71
CA LEU A 89 25.90 -2.29 65.66
C LEU A 89 25.01 -2.24 66.90
N ILE A 90 23.69 -2.34 66.72
CA ILE A 90 22.74 -2.44 67.85
C ILE A 90 23.00 -3.71 68.67
N ALA A 91 23.28 -4.85 68.03
CA ALA A 91 23.60 -6.10 68.70
C ALA A 91 24.91 -6.03 69.52
N ILE A 92 25.93 -5.34 69.01
CA ILE A 92 27.18 -5.10 69.74
C ILE A 92 26.91 -4.23 70.99
N ILE A 93 26.14 -3.14 70.85
CA ILE A 93 25.79 -2.29 71.99
C ILE A 93 25.03 -3.09 73.05
N GLN A 94 24.13 -3.99 72.63
CA GLN A 94 23.42 -4.87 73.56
C GLN A 94 24.39 -5.78 74.34
N GLY A 95 25.41 -6.33 73.68
CA GLY A 95 26.36 -7.22 74.34
C GLY A 95 27.12 -6.57 75.51
N PHE A 96 27.30 -5.24 75.48
CA PHE A 96 27.85 -4.48 76.60
C PHE A 96 26.79 -4.07 77.64
N ALA A 97 25.52 -4.00 77.24
CA ALA A 97 24.41 -3.53 78.07
C ALA A 97 23.77 -4.64 78.92
N VAL A 98 23.77 -5.90 78.44
CA VAL A 98 23.07 -7.04 79.05
C VAL A 98 24.06 -8.14 79.43
N GLY A 99 23.85 -8.80 80.57
CA GLY A 99 24.75 -9.89 81.01
C GLY A 99 24.73 -11.14 80.14
N ALA A 100 25.82 -11.91 80.23
CA ALA A 100 26.06 -13.12 79.43
C ALA A 100 24.93 -14.16 79.48
N ASP A 101 24.33 -14.33 80.67
CA ASP A 101 23.23 -15.26 80.92
C ASP A 101 21.86 -14.56 81.09
N GLU A 102 21.80 -13.25 80.86
CA GLU A 102 20.56 -12.48 80.95
C GLU A 102 19.81 -12.45 79.61
N PRO A 103 18.46 -12.51 79.63
CA PRO A 103 17.66 -12.39 78.43
C PRO A 103 17.83 -10.98 77.82
N SER A 104 17.83 -10.90 76.49
CA SER A 104 17.91 -9.63 75.77
C SER A 104 16.71 -8.73 76.12
N THR A 105 16.95 -7.44 76.36
CA THR A 105 15.89 -6.47 76.61
C THR A 105 14.99 -6.29 75.39
N ASN A 106 13.68 -6.20 75.63
CA ASN A 106 12.68 -6.00 74.58
C ASN A 106 12.98 -4.78 73.68
N SER A 107 13.49 -3.69 74.23
CA SER A 107 13.84 -2.48 73.47
C SER A 107 14.92 -2.73 72.41
N PHE A 108 15.94 -3.54 72.70
CA PHE A 108 16.98 -3.90 71.73
C PHE A 108 16.43 -4.84 70.64
N VAL A 109 15.62 -5.84 71.02
CA VAL A 109 14.96 -6.75 70.08
C VAL A 109 14.05 -5.98 69.12
N VAL A 110 13.27 -5.02 69.63
CA VAL A 110 12.42 -4.15 68.79
C VAL A 110 13.30 -3.31 67.86
N PHE A 111 14.39 -2.73 68.36
CA PHE A 111 15.22 -1.85 67.55
C PHE A 111 15.96 -2.60 66.43
N THR A 112 16.49 -3.80 66.70
CA THR A 112 17.08 -4.65 65.66
C THR A 112 16.05 -5.09 64.63
N THR A 113 14.83 -5.41 65.07
CA THR A 113 13.73 -5.81 64.18
C THR A 113 13.30 -4.67 63.25
N VAL A 114 13.29 -3.42 63.72
CA VAL A 114 12.97 -2.24 62.88
C VAL A 114 13.94 -2.10 61.70
N MET A 115 15.19 -2.58 61.84
CA MET A 115 16.17 -2.53 60.74
C MET A 115 15.78 -3.37 59.52
N ILE A 116 14.81 -4.29 59.65
CA ILE A 116 14.24 -5.04 58.51
C ILE A 116 13.67 -4.12 57.42
N LEU A 117 13.28 -2.89 57.77
CA LEU A 117 12.79 -1.91 56.79
C LEU A 117 13.88 -1.37 55.86
N ILE A 118 15.17 -1.41 56.26
CA ILE A 118 16.29 -0.90 55.46
C ILE A 118 16.49 -1.70 54.16
N PRO A 119 16.51 -3.05 54.17
CA PRO A 119 16.50 -3.84 52.94
C PRO A 119 15.43 -3.43 51.92
N TRP A 120 14.22 -3.09 52.36
CA TRP A 120 13.11 -2.67 51.48
C TRP A 120 13.33 -1.31 50.81
N LEU A 121 14.15 -0.45 51.42
CA LEU A 121 14.61 0.81 50.82
C LEU A 121 15.73 0.56 49.81
N LEU A 122 16.67 -0.33 50.13
CA LEU A 122 17.89 -0.54 49.35
C LEU A 122 17.74 -1.50 48.16
N PHE A 123 16.81 -2.45 48.23
CA PHE A 123 16.62 -3.47 47.19
C PHE A 123 15.30 -3.32 46.46
N ASP A 124 15.34 -3.68 45.18
CA ASP A 124 14.17 -3.78 44.32
C ASP A 124 13.63 -5.22 44.33
N PHE A 125 12.35 -5.43 43.98
CA PHE A 125 11.77 -6.77 43.88
C PHE A 125 12.49 -7.66 42.85
N ARG A 126 13.11 -7.04 41.83
CA ARG A 126 13.98 -7.74 40.89
C ARG A 126 15.20 -8.40 41.55
N GLU A 127 15.64 -7.88 42.70
CA GLU A 127 16.76 -8.40 43.49
C GLU A 127 16.27 -9.23 44.69
N ARG A 128 15.15 -9.95 44.53
CA ARG A 128 14.48 -10.73 45.59
C ARG A 128 15.42 -11.60 46.43
N LEU A 129 16.42 -12.22 45.80
CA LEU A 129 17.39 -13.06 46.52
C LEU A 129 18.20 -12.25 47.55
N LEU A 130 18.74 -11.09 47.14
CA LEU A 130 19.51 -10.23 48.04
C LEU A 130 18.62 -9.60 49.11
N LEU A 131 17.40 -9.20 48.75
CA LEU A 131 16.41 -8.71 49.70
C LEU A 131 16.13 -9.75 50.80
N PHE A 132 15.82 -10.99 50.42
CA PHE A 132 15.53 -12.06 51.39
C PHE A 132 16.77 -12.48 52.19
N ILE A 133 17.97 -12.47 51.59
CA ILE A 133 19.22 -12.72 52.32
C ILE A 133 19.44 -11.64 53.37
N SER A 134 19.27 -10.36 53.03
CA SER A 134 19.44 -9.25 53.96
C SER A 134 18.39 -9.29 55.08
N VAL A 135 17.12 -9.51 54.77
CA VAL A 135 16.04 -9.65 55.77
C VAL A 135 16.31 -10.85 56.68
N GLY A 136 16.62 -12.02 56.10
CA GLY A 136 16.96 -13.23 56.85
C GLY A 136 18.20 -13.03 57.72
N GLY A 137 19.20 -12.30 57.24
CA GLY A 137 20.39 -11.94 58.00
C GLY A 137 20.09 -11.08 59.24
N ILE A 138 19.18 -10.11 59.12
CA ILE A 138 18.74 -9.28 60.27
C ILE A 138 17.96 -10.13 61.28
N ILE A 139 17.08 -11.02 60.81
CA ILE A 139 16.34 -11.95 61.68
C ILE A 139 17.30 -12.88 62.42
N ALA A 140 18.26 -13.48 61.70
CA ALA A 140 19.28 -14.34 62.30
C ALA A 140 20.15 -13.57 63.31
N ASN A 141 20.55 -12.34 62.99
CA ASN A 141 21.29 -11.47 63.91
C ASN A 141 20.47 -11.15 65.18
N THR A 142 19.16 -10.94 65.04
CA THR A 142 18.24 -10.71 66.16
C THR A 142 18.11 -11.97 67.03
N MET A 143 18.04 -13.15 66.44
CA MET A 143 18.05 -14.42 67.19
C MET A 143 19.40 -14.70 67.86
N ALA A 144 20.50 -14.17 67.31
CA ALA A 144 21.84 -14.34 67.83
C ALA A 144 22.21 -13.36 68.96
N LEU A 145 21.30 -12.45 69.37
CA LEU A 145 21.56 -11.47 70.44
C LEU A 145 22.15 -12.07 71.74
N PRO A 146 21.71 -13.24 72.24
CA PRO A 146 22.35 -13.88 73.42
C PRO A 146 23.81 -14.30 73.19
N VAL A 147 24.23 -14.49 71.93
CA VAL A 147 25.63 -14.76 71.58
C VAL A 147 26.46 -13.49 71.75
N TYR A 148 25.91 -12.32 71.38
CA TYR A 148 26.57 -11.03 71.59
C TYR A 148 26.76 -10.73 73.08
N ASN A 149 25.78 -11.03 73.93
CA ASN A 149 25.89 -10.90 75.39
C ASN A 149 27.11 -11.66 75.96
N ARG A 150 27.34 -12.90 75.49
CA ARG A 150 28.49 -13.71 75.90
C ARG A 150 29.81 -13.25 75.27
N ALA A 151 29.77 -12.78 74.03
CA ALA A 151 30.97 -12.40 73.28
C ALA A 151 31.56 -11.05 73.71
N PHE A 152 30.71 -10.13 74.19
CA PHE A 152 31.09 -8.76 74.58
C PHE A 152 30.92 -8.51 76.09
N GLU A 153 30.96 -9.59 76.89
CA GLU A 153 30.92 -9.47 78.34
C GLU A 153 32.09 -8.60 78.83
N SER A 154 31.77 -7.61 79.65
CA SER A 154 32.72 -6.62 80.17
C SER A 154 32.47 -6.37 81.65
N ASP A 155 33.54 -6.09 82.40
CA ASP A 155 33.54 -5.68 83.81
C ASP A 155 33.06 -4.24 84.05
N TYR A 156 32.52 -3.58 83.01
CA TYR A 156 32.03 -2.21 83.08
C TYR A 156 30.72 -2.12 83.87
N ASP A 157 30.48 -0.97 84.52
CA ASP A 157 29.24 -0.74 85.26
C ASP A 157 28.03 -0.68 84.31
N ARG A 158 27.14 -1.67 84.44
CA ARG A 158 25.91 -1.80 83.63
C ARG A 158 24.73 -1.03 84.21
N SER A 159 24.89 -0.39 85.37
CA SER A 159 23.81 0.31 86.08
C SER A 159 23.11 1.36 85.22
N ILE A 160 23.82 2.00 84.28
CA ILE A 160 23.26 3.02 83.40
C ILE A 160 22.31 2.40 82.34
N PHE A 161 22.62 1.20 81.85
CA PHE A 161 21.81 0.52 80.83
C PHE A 161 20.53 -0.10 81.39
N THR A 162 20.48 -0.34 82.70
CA THR A 162 19.30 -0.87 83.40
C THR A 162 18.38 0.24 83.93
N LEU A 163 18.72 1.52 83.73
CA LEU A 163 17.86 2.63 84.10
C LEU A 163 16.57 2.65 83.25
N PRO A 164 15.38 2.84 83.86
CA PRO A 164 14.12 2.93 83.10
C PRO A 164 14.12 4.03 82.03
N VAL A 165 14.85 5.14 82.28
CA VAL A 165 15.00 6.23 81.32
C VAL A 165 15.76 5.77 80.07
N PHE A 166 16.78 4.92 80.22
CA PHE A 166 17.55 4.39 79.10
C PHE A 166 16.68 3.47 78.23
N GLU A 167 15.96 2.53 78.84
CA GLU A 167 15.05 1.64 78.10
C GLU A 167 13.96 2.42 77.36
N PHE A 168 13.40 3.46 77.99
CA PHE A 168 12.41 4.33 77.37
C PHE A 168 12.97 5.09 76.17
N VAL A 169 14.15 5.71 76.30
CA VAL A 169 14.81 6.45 75.21
C VAL A 169 15.13 5.51 74.04
N LEU A 170 15.59 4.28 74.33
CA LEU A 170 15.89 3.29 73.31
C LEU A 170 14.62 2.86 72.55
N ALA A 171 13.54 2.53 73.27
CA ALA A 171 12.26 2.17 72.67
C ALA A 171 11.66 3.32 71.83
N LEU A 172 11.74 4.56 72.34
CA LEU A 172 11.30 5.75 71.61
C LEU A 172 12.13 5.95 70.34
N SER A 173 13.46 5.77 70.39
CA SER A 173 14.33 5.88 69.22
C SER A 173 14.03 4.81 68.16
N ALA A 174 13.70 3.58 68.58
CA ALA A 174 13.29 2.51 67.69
C ALA A 174 11.97 2.84 66.98
N LEU A 175 10.99 3.38 67.72
CA LEU A 175 9.69 3.77 67.18
C LEU A 175 9.79 4.96 66.22
N LEU A 176 10.59 5.98 66.55
CA LEU A 176 10.86 7.11 65.66
C LEU A 176 11.57 6.67 64.38
N THR A 177 12.54 5.75 64.49
CA THR A 177 13.24 5.18 63.34
C THR A 177 12.27 4.38 62.46
N ALA A 178 11.39 3.57 63.05
CA ALA A 178 10.38 2.82 62.32
C ALA A 178 9.42 3.76 61.57
N ALA A 179 8.89 4.78 62.24
CA ALA A 179 8.01 5.78 61.63
C ALA A 179 8.68 6.50 60.46
N PHE A 180 9.95 6.88 60.61
CA PHE A 180 10.72 7.54 59.56
C PHE A 180 10.97 6.62 58.35
N LEU A 181 11.38 5.37 58.57
CA LEU A 181 11.63 4.41 57.49
C LEU A 181 10.32 4.05 56.75
N LEU A 182 9.21 3.90 57.47
CA LEU A 182 7.89 3.68 56.87
C LEU A 182 7.43 4.89 56.05
N PHE A 183 7.62 6.11 56.55
CA PHE A 183 7.32 7.32 55.81
C PHE A 183 8.09 7.38 54.49
N LEU A 184 9.39 7.08 54.50
CA LEU A 184 10.20 7.02 53.28
C LEU A 184 9.71 5.96 52.28
N LEU A 185 9.28 4.79 52.77
CA LEU A 185 8.72 3.75 51.91
C LEU A 185 7.40 4.19 51.25
N VAL A 186 6.48 4.77 52.02
CA VAL A 186 5.19 5.25 51.51
C VAL A 186 5.38 6.40 50.52
N PHE A 187 6.18 7.40 50.90
CA PHE A 187 6.46 8.55 50.03
C PHE A 187 7.06 8.13 48.69
N ARG A 188 7.95 7.12 48.71
CA ARG A 188 8.51 6.54 47.49
C ARG A 188 7.44 5.83 46.66
N ASN A 189 6.62 4.99 47.28
CA ASN A 189 5.58 4.24 46.57
C ASN A 189 4.59 5.20 45.89
N PHE A 190 4.19 6.28 46.56
CA PHE A 190 3.33 7.31 45.99
C PHE A 190 3.95 7.99 44.77
N LYS A 191 5.24 8.35 44.83
CA LYS A 191 5.95 8.95 43.70
C LYS A 191 6.05 7.98 42.50
N GLN A 192 6.22 6.69 42.77
CA GLN A 192 6.30 5.66 41.73
C GLN A 192 4.94 5.42 41.06
N GLU A 193 3.86 5.45 41.83
CA GLU A 193 2.49 5.32 41.33
C GLU A 193 2.13 6.45 40.36
N GLN A 194 2.48 7.69 40.68
CA GLN A 194 2.27 8.83 39.77
C GLN A 194 3.05 8.70 38.46
N ALA A 195 4.32 8.30 38.53
CA ALA A 195 5.14 8.12 37.34
C ALA A 195 4.57 7.02 36.43
N ASN A 196 4.10 5.91 37.01
CA ASN A 196 3.46 4.83 36.27
C ASN A 196 2.13 5.26 35.65
N GLY A 197 1.33 6.07 36.35
CA GLY A 197 0.07 6.59 35.83
C GLY A 197 0.24 7.50 34.61
N ALA A 198 1.24 8.38 34.63
CA ALA A 198 1.55 9.26 33.50
C ALA A 198 1.98 8.48 32.24
N LEU A 199 2.81 7.45 32.41
CA LEU A 199 3.23 6.56 31.32
C LEU A 199 2.05 5.82 30.67
N LEU A 200 1.03 5.44 31.46
CA LEU A 200 -0.16 4.77 30.93
C LEU A 200 -0.98 5.69 30.03
N VAL A 201 -1.14 6.95 30.42
CA VAL A 201 -1.85 7.95 29.59
C VAL A 201 -1.11 8.18 28.27
N GLU A 202 0.21 8.33 28.32
CA GLU A 202 1.03 8.49 27.10
C GLU A 202 0.94 7.27 26.18
N LEU A 203 0.93 6.06 26.75
CA LEU A 203 0.73 4.82 25.98
C LEU A 203 -0.65 4.75 25.32
N GLU A 204 -1.71 5.19 26.01
CA GLU A 204 -3.06 5.24 25.43
C GLU A 204 -3.16 6.26 24.29
N GLU A 205 -2.56 7.44 24.44
CA GLU A 205 -2.49 8.46 23.37
C GLU A 205 -1.72 7.93 22.14
N GLN A 206 -0.55 7.34 22.35
CA GLN A 206 0.23 6.75 21.26
C GLN A 206 -0.54 5.64 20.54
N LYS A 207 -1.28 4.80 21.29
CA LYS A 207 -2.10 3.74 20.71
C LYS A 207 -3.23 4.32 19.86
N GLY A 208 -3.92 5.36 20.34
CA GLY A 208 -4.98 6.04 19.58
C GLY A 208 -4.46 6.69 18.29
N ALA A 209 -3.27 7.31 18.34
CA ALA A 209 -2.62 7.86 17.15
C ALA A 209 -2.26 6.75 16.14
N LEU A 210 -1.75 5.61 16.62
CA LEU A 210 -1.41 4.47 15.78
C LEU A 210 -2.64 3.87 15.09
N ASP A 211 -3.75 3.70 15.81
CA ASP A 211 -5.01 3.20 15.23
C ASP A 211 -5.55 4.15 14.16
N THR A 212 -5.37 5.45 14.35
CA THR A 212 -5.79 6.47 13.36
C THR A 212 -4.93 6.38 12.10
N HIS A 213 -3.60 6.30 12.26
CA HIS A 213 -2.68 6.12 11.14
C HIS A 213 -2.90 4.79 10.40
N GLN A 214 -3.25 3.72 11.11
CA GLN A 214 -3.55 2.44 10.48
C GLN A 214 -4.79 2.55 9.58
N LYS A 215 -5.86 3.20 10.04
CA LYS A 215 -7.07 3.42 9.23
C LYS A 215 -6.81 4.30 8.01
N GLU A 216 -6.03 5.37 8.19
CA GLU A 216 -5.64 6.26 7.09
C GLU A 216 -4.82 5.52 6.03
N LEU A 217 -3.91 4.65 6.46
CA LEU A 217 -3.13 3.80 5.57
C LEU A 217 -4.01 2.80 4.81
N GLU A 218 -4.95 2.14 5.48
CA GLU A 218 -5.89 1.20 4.84
C GLU A 218 -6.71 1.88 3.73
N VAL A 219 -7.23 3.09 3.98
CA VAL A 219 -7.96 3.88 2.97
C VAL A 219 -7.04 4.26 1.81
N THR A 220 -5.84 4.77 2.11
CA THR A 220 -4.87 5.18 1.08
C THR A 220 -4.46 3.99 0.19
N LEU A 221 -4.28 2.81 0.77
CA LEU A 221 -3.96 1.59 0.02
C LEU A 221 -5.11 1.18 -0.91
N GLN A 222 -6.36 1.28 -0.45
CA GLN A 222 -7.53 1.01 -1.30
C GLN A 222 -7.61 1.98 -2.48
N GLU A 223 -7.42 3.28 -2.25
CA GLU A 223 -7.42 4.29 -3.32
C GLU A 223 -6.31 4.05 -4.35
N ILE A 224 -5.10 3.67 -3.90
CA ILE A 224 -3.99 3.33 -4.80
C ILE A 224 -4.30 2.07 -5.61
N GLU A 225 -4.89 1.04 -5.01
CA GLU A 225 -5.26 -0.19 -5.71
C GLU A 225 -6.32 0.06 -6.79
N GLU A 226 -7.34 0.87 -6.49
CA GLU A 226 -8.37 1.27 -7.45
C GLU A 226 -7.76 2.08 -8.60
N ALA A 227 -6.96 3.11 -8.29
CA ALA A 227 -6.28 3.91 -9.32
C ALA A 227 -5.37 3.05 -10.21
N ARG A 228 -4.68 2.05 -9.63
CA ARG A 228 -3.83 1.12 -10.38
C ARG A 228 -4.66 0.22 -11.30
N ARG A 229 -5.81 -0.28 -10.85
CA ARG A 229 -6.71 -1.09 -11.71
C ARG A 229 -7.21 -0.28 -12.90
N ASP A 230 -7.63 0.97 -12.67
CA ASP A 230 -8.10 1.86 -13.74
C ASP A 230 -7.00 2.23 -14.74
N GLU A 231 -5.77 2.42 -14.26
CA GLU A 231 -4.61 2.65 -15.13
C GLU A 231 -4.28 1.40 -15.96
N GLN A 232 -4.28 0.21 -15.34
CA GLN A 232 -4.07 -1.06 -16.03
C GLN A 232 -5.12 -1.32 -17.11
N ALA A 233 -6.40 -1.07 -16.82
CA ALA A 233 -7.49 -1.19 -17.77
C ALA A 233 -7.29 -0.26 -18.98
N ARG A 234 -6.98 1.02 -18.74
CA ARG A 234 -6.72 2.00 -19.81
C ARG A 234 -5.50 1.66 -20.65
N ALA A 235 -4.41 1.23 -20.02
CA ALA A 235 -3.20 0.81 -20.73
C ALA A 235 -3.47 -0.41 -21.62
N TRP A 236 -4.25 -1.37 -21.13
CA TRP A 236 -4.64 -2.55 -21.89
C TRP A 236 -5.56 -2.20 -23.08
N ILE A 237 -6.55 -1.31 -22.90
CA ILE A 237 -7.38 -0.81 -24.00
C ILE A 237 -6.51 -0.14 -25.06
N GLY A 238 -5.64 0.79 -24.65
CA GLY A 238 -4.76 1.51 -25.57
C GLY A 238 -3.83 0.60 -26.35
N SER A 239 -3.24 -0.41 -25.70
CA SER A 239 -2.42 -1.43 -26.38
C SER A 239 -3.23 -2.26 -27.38
N SER A 240 -4.46 -2.65 -27.02
CA SER A 240 -5.32 -3.48 -27.87
C SER A 240 -5.89 -2.70 -29.06
N VAL A 241 -6.25 -1.44 -28.87
CA VAL A 241 -6.58 -0.51 -29.97
C VAL A 241 -5.36 -0.28 -30.87
N GLY A 242 -4.15 -0.24 -30.31
CA GLY A 242 -2.90 -0.19 -31.07
C GLY A 242 -2.77 -1.33 -32.09
N ARG A 243 -3.03 -2.58 -31.67
CA ARG A 243 -2.98 -3.74 -32.57
C ARG A 243 -4.01 -3.69 -33.70
N ILE A 244 -5.22 -3.19 -33.43
CA ILE A 244 -6.22 -2.95 -34.48
C ILE A 244 -5.69 -1.94 -35.51
N ASN A 245 -5.08 -0.84 -35.05
CA ASN A 245 -4.49 0.14 -35.97
C ASN A 245 -3.35 -0.43 -36.81
N ASP A 246 -2.55 -1.36 -36.27
CA ASP A 246 -1.51 -2.06 -37.04
C ASP A 246 -2.13 -2.94 -38.13
N LEU A 247 -3.15 -3.74 -37.80
CA LEU A 247 -3.88 -4.56 -38.77
C LEU A 247 -4.49 -3.72 -39.90
N LEU A 248 -5.08 -2.58 -39.57
CA LEU A 248 -5.64 -1.64 -40.55
C LEU A 248 -4.57 -1.08 -41.51
N ARG A 249 -3.32 -0.93 -41.06
CA ARG A 249 -2.21 -0.43 -41.90
C ARG A 249 -1.57 -1.51 -42.76
N GLU A 250 -1.51 -2.74 -42.27
CA GLU A 250 -0.84 -3.86 -42.94
C GLU A 250 -1.70 -4.50 -44.04
N ALA A 251 -3.03 -4.37 -43.97
CA ALA A 251 -3.93 -5.02 -44.90
C ALA A 251 -3.84 -4.40 -46.33
N PRO A 252 -3.58 -5.21 -47.38
CA PRO A 252 -3.46 -4.72 -48.74
C PRO A 252 -4.82 -4.41 -49.40
N THR A 253 -5.90 -5.07 -48.96
CA THR A 253 -7.27 -4.86 -49.44
C THR A 253 -8.26 -4.99 -48.27
N LEU A 254 -9.51 -4.55 -48.49
CA LEU A 254 -10.59 -4.68 -47.51
C LEU A 254 -10.88 -6.14 -47.16
N GLU A 255 -10.95 -7.01 -48.16
CA GLU A 255 -11.27 -8.42 -48.00
C GLU A 255 -10.19 -9.16 -47.20
N ALA A 256 -8.92 -8.77 -47.38
CA ALA A 256 -7.81 -9.33 -46.62
C ALA A 256 -7.78 -8.87 -45.15
N LEU A 257 -8.46 -7.77 -44.81
CA LEU A 257 -8.53 -7.22 -43.46
C LEU A 257 -9.55 -7.97 -42.57
N PHE A 258 -10.65 -8.47 -43.13
CA PHE A 258 -11.77 -8.98 -42.33
C PHE A 258 -11.42 -10.21 -41.47
N PRO A 259 -10.73 -11.25 -41.98
CA PRO A 259 -10.35 -12.40 -41.15
C PRO A 259 -9.41 -12.08 -39.97
N PRO A 260 -8.30 -11.31 -40.13
CA PRO A 260 -7.47 -10.97 -38.98
C PRO A 260 -8.18 -10.04 -37.98
N LEU A 261 -9.11 -9.20 -38.45
CA LEU A 261 -9.87 -8.30 -37.60
C LEU A 261 -10.79 -9.05 -36.62
N ILE A 262 -11.63 -9.96 -37.12
CA ILE A 262 -12.53 -10.74 -36.26
C ILE A 262 -11.73 -11.64 -35.30
N LYS A 263 -10.60 -12.18 -35.76
CA LYS A 263 -9.69 -12.95 -34.91
C LYS A 263 -9.12 -12.10 -33.77
N GLU A 264 -8.66 -10.88 -34.05
CA GLU A 264 -8.11 -9.99 -33.02
C GLU A 264 -9.18 -9.64 -31.97
N TRP A 265 -10.38 -9.25 -32.40
CA TRP A 265 -11.47 -8.96 -31.46
C TRP A 265 -11.82 -10.13 -30.56
N VAL A 266 -11.95 -11.33 -31.13
CA VAL A 266 -12.29 -12.53 -30.36
C VAL A 266 -11.17 -12.89 -29.38
N THR A 267 -9.92 -12.93 -29.86
CA THR A 267 -8.77 -13.37 -29.06
C THR A 267 -8.37 -12.36 -27.99
N ALA A 268 -8.43 -11.06 -28.28
CA ALA A 268 -8.07 -10.00 -27.33
C ALA A 268 -8.95 -10.03 -26.07
N VAL A 269 -10.26 -10.27 -26.23
CA VAL A 269 -11.21 -10.30 -25.11
C VAL A 269 -11.42 -11.70 -24.51
N GLY A 270 -10.70 -12.72 -25.01
CA GLY A 270 -10.86 -14.10 -24.56
C GLY A 270 -12.21 -14.73 -24.95
N ALA A 271 -12.88 -14.21 -25.97
CA ALA A 271 -14.05 -14.85 -26.55
C ALA A 271 -13.62 -16.08 -27.36
N PHE A 272 -14.60 -16.91 -27.74
CA PHE A 272 -14.35 -18.20 -28.39
C PHE A 272 -14.65 -18.18 -29.87
N GLN A 273 -15.69 -17.45 -30.28
CA GLN A 273 -16.17 -17.44 -31.66
C GLN A 273 -16.61 -16.04 -32.04
N GLY A 274 -16.59 -15.75 -33.33
CA GLY A 274 -17.14 -14.51 -33.84
C GLY A 274 -17.42 -14.52 -35.33
N VAL A 275 -18.28 -13.61 -35.75
CA VAL A 275 -18.67 -13.37 -37.14
C VAL A 275 -18.66 -11.87 -37.42
N LEU A 276 -18.25 -11.50 -38.63
CA LEU A 276 -18.17 -10.13 -39.11
C LEU A 276 -19.01 -9.98 -40.37
N TYR A 277 -19.91 -9.01 -40.31
CA TYR A 277 -20.73 -8.55 -41.42
C TYR A 277 -20.36 -7.12 -41.81
N ILE A 278 -20.27 -6.85 -43.11
CA ILE A 278 -19.94 -5.53 -43.65
C ILE A 278 -21.14 -4.98 -44.41
N ARG A 279 -21.36 -3.68 -44.32
CA ARG A 279 -22.42 -2.99 -45.05
C ARG A 279 -22.12 -3.02 -46.54
N THR A 280 -23.10 -3.47 -47.32
CA THR A 280 -23.03 -3.52 -48.78
C THR A 280 -24.28 -2.86 -49.36
N GLU A 281 -24.13 -2.23 -50.53
CA GLU A 281 -25.24 -1.65 -51.31
C GLU A 281 -25.38 -2.43 -52.62
N ASP A 282 -26.58 -2.94 -52.90
CA ASP A 282 -26.88 -3.60 -54.17
C ASP A 282 -26.83 -2.59 -55.32
N SER A 283 -25.98 -2.88 -56.32
CA SER A 283 -25.79 -2.01 -57.49
C SER A 283 -27.06 -1.73 -58.32
N LYS A 284 -28.05 -2.63 -58.31
CA LYS A 284 -29.29 -2.53 -59.10
C LYS A 284 -30.46 -2.02 -58.29
N THR A 285 -30.69 -2.56 -57.10
CA THR A 285 -31.87 -2.22 -56.28
C THR A 285 -31.64 -1.06 -55.33
N LYS A 286 -30.37 -0.66 -55.11
CA LYS A 286 -29.97 0.34 -54.10
C LYS A 286 -30.34 -0.05 -52.67
N GLU A 287 -30.63 -1.33 -52.44
CA GLU A 287 -30.88 -1.87 -51.11
C GLU A 287 -29.57 -1.98 -50.34
N VAL A 288 -29.61 -1.59 -49.07
CA VAL A 288 -28.49 -1.68 -48.14
C VAL A 288 -28.72 -2.87 -47.21
N TYR A 289 -27.75 -3.76 -47.15
CA TYR A 289 -27.78 -4.96 -46.31
C TYR A 289 -26.41 -5.23 -45.72
N LEU A 290 -26.34 -6.20 -44.82
CA LEU A 290 -25.11 -6.70 -44.23
C LEU A 290 -24.69 -8.00 -44.92
N ASN A 291 -23.49 -8.03 -45.49
CA ASN A 291 -22.89 -9.22 -46.10
C ASN A 291 -21.88 -9.87 -45.15
N ARG A 292 -21.91 -11.19 -45.00
CA ARG A 292 -20.95 -11.92 -44.16
C ARG A 292 -19.59 -11.98 -44.86
N GLU A 293 -18.58 -11.37 -44.25
CA GLU A 293 -17.23 -11.31 -44.83
C GLU A 293 -16.20 -12.19 -44.12
N ALA A 294 -16.36 -12.42 -42.80
CA ALA A 294 -15.44 -13.27 -42.07
C ALA A 294 -16.09 -13.96 -40.87
N THR A 295 -15.53 -15.10 -40.51
CA THR A 295 -15.89 -15.92 -39.36
C THR A 295 -14.62 -16.34 -38.63
N TYR A 296 -14.72 -16.60 -37.33
CA TYR A 296 -13.64 -17.14 -36.53
C TYR A 296 -14.13 -18.24 -35.60
N ALA A 297 -13.45 -19.40 -35.68
CA ALA A 297 -13.66 -20.58 -34.83
C ALA A 297 -15.09 -21.15 -34.81
N LEU A 298 -15.84 -20.98 -35.90
CA LEU A 298 -17.19 -21.51 -36.09
C LEU A 298 -17.15 -22.90 -36.74
N SER A 299 -17.84 -23.88 -36.15
CA SER A 299 -17.85 -25.26 -36.68
C SER A 299 -18.85 -25.50 -37.82
N ARG A 300 -19.83 -24.60 -38.00
CA ARG A 300 -20.88 -24.69 -39.02
C ARG A 300 -21.08 -23.36 -39.73
N GLU A 301 -20.05 -22.89 -40.44
CA GLU A 301 -20.10 -21.61 -41.16
C GLU A 301 -21.19 -21.56 -42.23
N ASP A 302 -21.55 -22.70 -42.81
CA ASP A 302 -22.59 -22.81 -43.85
C ASP A 302 -24.02 -22.59 -43.32
N ASP A 303 -24.25 -22.73 -42.01
CA ASP A 303 -25.57 -22.55 -41.38
C ASP A 303 -25.90 -21.07 -41.12
N LEU A 304 -24.92 -20.17 -41.23
CA LEU A 304 -25.09 -18.74 -40.99
C LEU A 304 -25.59 -18.02 -42.26
N PRO A 305 -26.52 -17.05 -42.15
CA PRO A 305 -26.97 -16.30 -43.31
C PRO A 305 -25.82 -15.47 -43.91
N HIS A 306 -25.70 -15.50 -45.24
CA HIS A 306 -24.76 -14.66 -45.99
C HIS A 306 -25.21 -13.20 -46.04
N ARG A 307 -26.52 -12.95 -46.11
CA ARG A 307 -27.14 -11.63 -46.16
C ARG A 307 -28.06 -11.45 -44.96
N ILE A 308 -27.94 -10.31 -44.29
CA ILE A 308 -28.82 -9.89 -43.21
C ILE A 308 -29.39 -8.52 -43.57
N ASP A 309 -30.73 -8.42 -43.61
CA ASP A 309 -31.42 -7.15 -43.82
C ASP A 309 -31.68 -6.42 -42.49
N GLN A 310 -31.99 -5.13 -42.57
CA GLN A 310 -32.29 -4.34 -41.38
C GLN A 310 -33.51 -4.90 -40.63
N GLY A 311 -33.37 -5.10 -39.32
CA GLY A 311 -34.41 -5.68 -38.48
C GLY A 311 -34.47 -7.22 -38.47
N ASP A 312 -33.65 -7.89 -39.28
CA ASP A 312 -33.55 -9.35 -39.27
C ASP A 312 -32.62 -9.85 -38.15
N GLY A 313 -33.20 -10.49 -37.15
CA GLY A 313 -32.50 -10.95 -35.95
C GLY A 313 -31.82 -9.83 -35.14
N GLN A 314 -31.00 -10.23 -34.18
CA GLN A 314 -30.32 -9.29 -33.28
C GLN A 314 -29.24 -8.47 -34.00
N ILE A 315 -28.55 -9.05 -35.00
CA ILE A 315 -27.60 -8.34 -35.88
C ILE A 315 -28.32 -7.26 -36.68
N GLY A 316 -29.45 -7.57 -37.32
CA GLY A 316 -30.24 -6.57 -38.07
C GLY A 316 -30.82 -5.48 -37.18
N ILE A 317 -31.14 -5.78 -35.91
CA ILE A 317 -31.53 -4.77 -34.92
C ILE A 317 -30.35 -3.87 -34.54
N ALA A 318 -29.17 -4.42 -34.29
CA ALA A 318 -27.97 -3.64 -34.00
C ALA A 318 -27.61 -2.73 -35.20
N PHE A 319 -27.74 -3.26 -36.41
CA PHE A 319 -27.56 -2.53 -37.67
C PHE A 319 -28.50 -1.31 -37.75
N GLY A 320 -29.78 -1.48 -37.42
CA GLY A 320 -30.73 -0.37 -37.42
C GLY A 320 -30.59 0.61 -36.26
N ARG A 321 -30.28 0.12 -35.06
CA ARG A 321 -30.27 0.92 -33.82
C ARG A 321 -28.94 1.62 -33.54
N LYS A 322 -27.85 1.24 -34.21
CA LYS A 322 -26.52 1.85 -34.05
C LYS A 322 -26.00 1.80 -32.60
N ARG A 323 -26.41 0.77 -31.86
CA ARG A 323 -26.02 0.55 -30.48
C ARG A 323 -25.63 -0.91 -30.29
N MET A 324 -24.56 -1.10 -29.51
CA MET A 324 -24.13 -2.42 -29.10
C MET A 324 -25.23 -3.12 -28.29
N ILE A 325 -25.37 -4.42 -28.52
CA ILE A 325 -26.29 -5.28 -27.80
C ILE A 325 -25.46 -6.30 -27.04
N VAL A 326 -25.64 -6.34 -25.72
CA VAL A 326 -25.05 -7.36 -24.85
C VAL A 326 -26.18 -8.29 -24.44
N LEU A 327 -26.03 -9.57 -24.76
CA LEU A 327 -26.96 -10.63 -24.39
C LEU A 327 -26.32 -11.48 -23.30
N ASP A 328 -26.91 -11.45 -22.12
CA ASP A 328 -26.60 -12.33 -21.00
C ASP A 328 -27.66 -13.45 -20.92
N ASP A 329 -27.30 -14.57 -20.28
CA ASP A 329 -28.22 -15.67 -19.93
C ASP A 329 -29.03 -16.19 -21.14
N LEU A 330 -28.30 -16.71 -22.14
CA LEU A 330 -28.84 -17.21 -23.39
C LEU A 330 -29.63 -18.53 -23.21
N PRO A 331 -30.72 -18.74 -23.97
CA PRO A 331 -31.51 -19.98 -23.91
C PRO A 331 -30.69 -21.20 -24.38
N GLU A 332 -31.08 -22.40 -23.93
CA GLU A 332 -30.35 -23.65 -24.22
C GLU A 332 -30.27 -23.99 -25.71
N ASP A 333 -31.21 -23.51 -26.51
CA ASP A 333 -31.27 -23.74 -27.96
C ASP A 333 -30.59 -22.61 -28.78
N TYR A 334 -29.77 -21.77 -28.13
CA TYR A 334 -28.96 -20.76 -28.84
C TYR A 334 -27.73 -21.40 -29.51
N ILE A 335 -26.74 -20.60 -29.89
CA ILE A 335 -25.51 -21.12 -30.50
C ILE A 335 -24.70 -21.96 -29.50
N HIS A 336 -23.99 -22.99 -29.98
CA HIS A 336 -23.09 -23.80 -29.17
C HIS A 336 -21.63 -23.60 -29.58
N ILE A 337 -20.78 -23.29 -28.60
CA ILE A 337 -19.34 -23.30 -28.76
C ILE A 337 -18.90 -24.76 -28.72
N SER A 338 -18.42 -25.26 -29.85
CA SER A 338 -18.07 -26.67 -30.04
C SER A 338 -16.56 -26.85 -30.06
N SER A 339 -16.09 -27.94 -29.46
CA SER A 339 -14.71 -28.41 -29.49
C SER A 339 -14.68 -29.87 -29.93
N GLY A 340 -13.49 -30.38 -30.26
CA GLY A 340 -13.31 -31.81 -30.55
C GLY A 340 -13.65 -32.74 -29.37
N LEU A 341 -13.86 -32.20 -28.17
CA LEU A 341 -14.17 -32.94 -26.95
C LEU A 341 -15.62 -32.79 -26.47
N GLY A 342 -16.36 -31.81 -26.99
CA GLY A 342 -17.72 -31.51 -26.54
C GLY A 342 -18.17 -30.10 -26.89
N SER A 343 -19.40 -29.74 -26.54
CA SER A 343 -19.99 -28.42 -26.77
C SER A 343 -20.45 -27.76 -25.48
N THR A 344 -20.45 -26.44 -25.45
CA THR A 344 -20.94 -25.63 -24.33
C THR A 344 -21.78 -24.45 -24.84
N LEU A 345 -22.69 -23.97 -24.01
CA LEU A 345 -23.41 -22.72 -24.24
C LEU A 345 -22.52 -21.52 -23.93
N PRO A 346 -22.54 -20.45 -24.75
CA PRO A 346 -21.95 -19.17 -24.38
C PRO A 346 -22.71 -18.56 -23.20
N ARG A 347 -21.98 -17.88 -22.32
CA ARG A 347 -22.55 -17.14 -21.20
C ARG A 347 -22.92 -15.71 -21.59
N GLN A 348 -22.21 -15.16 -22.56
CA GLN A 348 -22.42 -13.80 -23.04
C GLN A 348 -22.18 -13.74 -24.55
N VAL A 349 -23.05 -13.01 -25.25
CA VAL A 349 -22.91 -12.68 -26.67
C VAL A 349 -22.94 -11.17 -26.82
N ILE A 350 -21.98 -10.62 -27.57
CA ILE A 350 -21.88 -9.19 -27.84
C ILE A 350 -22.03 -8.97 -29.34
N ILE A 351 -22.98 -8.10 -29.70
CA ILE A 351 -23.22 -7.66 -31.07
C ILE A 351 -22.87 -6.18 -31.13
N CYS A 352 -21.76 -5.87 -31.79
CA CYS A 352 -21.20 -4.52 -31.83
C CYS A 352 -21.31 -3.94 -33.25
N PRO A 353 -22.12 -2.87 -33.44
CA PRO A 353 -22.14 -2.16 -34.71
C PRO A 353 -20.93 -1.23 -34.84
N MET A 354 -20.30 -1.25 -36.01
CA MET A 354 -19.22 -0.35 -36.38
C MET A 354 -19.83 0.94 -36.93
N VAL A 355 -19.91 1.97 -36.08
CA VAL A 355 -20.62 3.22 -36.39
C VAL A 355 -19.63 4.37 -36.63
N THR A 356 -19.78 5.08 -37.74
CA THR A 356 -19.08 6.34 -38.00
C THR A 356 -20.00 7.34 -38.69
N ASN A 357 -19.92 8.63 -38.34
CA ASN A 357 -20.77 9.69 -38.91
C ASN A 357 -22.28 9.35 -38.90
N GLY A 358 -22.73 8.62 -37.88
CA GLY A 358 -24.12 8.18 -37.77
C GLY A 358 -24.54 7.13 -38.79
N GLN A 359 -23.62 6.44 -39.47
CA GLN A 359 -23.87 5.31 -40.36
C GLN A 359 -23.17 4.06 -39.83
N VAL A 360 -23.76 2.87 -40.07
CA VAL A 360 -23.17 1.59 -39.67
C VAL A 360 -22.45 1.01 -40.87
N GLU A 361 -21.13 0.88 -40.81
CA GLU A 361 -20.32 0.31 -41.89
C GLU A 361 -20.19 -1.23 -41.78
N GLY A 362 -20.62 -1.80 -40.66
CA GLY A 362 -20.75 -3.23 -40.47
C GLY A 362 -21.11 -3.58 -39.03
N VAL A 363 -21.26 -4.86 -38.74
CA VAL A 363 -21.58 -5.38 -37.41
C VAL A 363 -20.77 -6.65 -37.20
N PHE A 364 -20.13 -6.77 -36.04
CA PHE A 364 -19.57 -8.05 -35.61
C PHE A 364 -20.31 -8.59 -34.41
N GLU A 365 -20.35 -9.91 -34.30
CA GLU A 365 -20.89 -10.63 -33.17
C GLU A 365 -19.81 -11.56 -32.62
N ILE A 366 -19.65 -11.58 -31.31
CA ILE A 366 -18.73 -12.50 -30.61
C ILE A 366 -19.45 -13.22 -29.48
N ALA A 367 -19.01 -14.45 -29.21
CA ALA A 367 -19.55 -15.29 -28.16
C ALA A 367 -18.47 -15.71 -27.17
N SER A 368 -18.74 -15.53 -25.89
CA SER A 368 -17.84 -15.84 -24.77
C SER A 368 -18.49 -16.81 -23.79
N ILE A 369 -17.70 -17.71 -23.19
CA ILE A 369 -18.14 -18.59 -22.09
C ILE A 369 -18.10 -17.89 -20.73
N GLU A 370 -17.40 -16.75 -20.63
CA GLU A 370 -17.32 -15.91 -19.44
C GLU A 370 -17.91 -14.53 -19.72
N LYS A 371 -18.37 -13.83 -18.67
CA LYS A 371 -18.77 -12.43 -18.80
C LYS A 371 -17.53 -11.58 -19.05
N LEU A 372 -17.58 -10.74 -20.07
CA LEU A 372 -16.47 -9.85 -20.39
C LEU A 372 -16.36 -8.72 -19.37
N GLU A 373 -15.13 -8.38 -19.01
CA GLU A 373 -14.81 -7.21 -18.18
C GLU A 373 -15.23 -5.91 -18.88
N PRO A 374 -15.63 -4.85 -18.13
CA PRO A 374 -16.02 -3.57 -18.72
C PRO A 374 -14.97 -2.97 -19.67
N SER A 375 -13.68 -3.15 -19.37
CA SER A 375 -12.59 -2.69 -20.22
C SER A 375 -12.55 -3.40 -21.58
N ALA A 376 -12.91 -4.69 -21.62
CA ALA A 376 -12.98 -5.47 -22.85
C ALA A 376 -14.14 -4.99 -23.74
N ILE A 377 -15.30 -4.71 -23.12
CA ILE A 377 -16.46 -4.14 -23.81
C ILE A 377 -16.11 -2.75 -24.39
N GLN A 378 -15.48 -1.89 -23.59
CA GLN A 378 -15.03 -0.57 -24.03
C GLN A 378 -14.03 -0.67 -25.19
N TYR A 379 -13.08 -1.60 -25.13
CA TYR A 379 -12.16 -1.87 -26.25
C TYR A 379 -12.90 -2.23 -27.54
N LEU A 380 -13.92 -3.10 -27.47
CA LEU A 380 -14.71 -3.48 -28.64
C LEU A 380 -15.43 -2.27 -29.25
N GLU A 381 -16.03 -1.41 -28.43
CA GLU A 381 -16.69 -0.18 -28.92
C GLU A 381 -15.71 0.82 -29.55
N GLU A 382 -14.57 1.08 -28.89
CA GLU A 382 -13.56 2.01 -29.39
C GLU A 382 -12.94 1.51 -30.70
N SER A 383 -12.57 0.23 -30.75
CA SER A 383 -12.01 -0.38 -31.96
C SER A 383 -13.04 -0.48 -33.09
N ALA A 384 -14.31 -0.79 -32.80
CA ALA A 384 -15.39 -0.77 -33.79
C ALA A 384 -15.54 0.61 -34.45
N THR A 385 -15.43 1.68 -33.67
CA THR A 385 -15.52 3.06 -34.18
C THR A 385 -14.34 3.40 -35.10
N ILE A 386 -13.12 3.00 -34.73
CA ILE A 386 -11.91 3.21 -35.54
C ILE A 386 -11.99 2.44 -36.87
N VAL A 387 -12.44 1.18 -36.82
CA VAL A 387 -12.63 0.37 -38.01
C VAL A 387 -13.71 0.98 -38.89
N ALA A 388 -14.85 1.40 -38.33
CA ALA A 388 -15.93 2.05 -39.08
C ALA A 388 -15.44 3.24 -39.90
N ALA A 389 -14.64 4.13 -39.28
CA ALA A 389 -14.06 5.27 -39.97
C ALA A 389 -13.13 4.85 -41.12
N THR A 390 -12.33 3.82 -40.91
CA THR A 390 -11.44 3.28 -41.95
C THR A 390 -12.23 2.66 -43.11
N LEU A 391 -13.25 1.86 -42.82
CA LEU A 391 -14.13 1.26 -43.82
C LEU A 391 -14.84 2.33 -44.66
N GLN A 392 -15.40 3.36 -44.01
CA GLN A 392 -16.04 4.47 -44.71
C GLN A 392 -15.07 5.18 -45.65
N ASN A 393 -13.84 5.47 -45.21
CA ASN A 393 -12.82 6.09 -46.04
C ASN A 393 -12.44 5.21 -47.24
N LEU A 394 -12.30 3.90 -47.02
CA LEU A 394 -11.97 2.94 -48.08
C LEU A 394 -13.11 2.82 -49.10
N HIS A 395 -14.37 2.69 -48.65
CA HIS A 395 -15.54 2.73 -49.52
C HIS A 395 -15.62 4.02 -50.35
N THR A 396 -15.39 5.18 -49.73
CA THR A 396 -15.38 6.47 -50.44
C THR A 396 -14.27 6.55 -51.48
N ASN A 397 -13.06 6.08 -51.15
CA ASN A 397 -11.93 6.05 -52.07
C ASN A 397 -12.19 5.10 -53.25
N GLU A 398 -12.74 3.91 -52.99
CA GLU A 398 -13.06 2.94 -54.04
C GLU A 398 -14.14 3.46 -54.99
N ASN A 399 -15.20 4.05 -54.45
CA ASN A 399 -16.24 4.70 -55.25
C ASN A 399 -15.69 5.85 -56.08
N THR A 400 -14.81 6.67 -55.51
CA THR A 400 -14.12 7.76 -56.24
C THR A 400 -13.27 7.21 -57.37
N ARG A 401 -12.53 6.11 -57.15
CA ARG A 401 -11.73 5.45 -58.20
C ARG A 401 -12.62 4.93 -59.33
N LYS A 402 -13.71 4.22 -59.00
CA LYS A 402 -14.69 3.72 -59.98
C LYS A 402 -15.32 4.84 -60.79
N LEU A 403 -15.73 5.94 -60.14
CA LEU A 403 -16.28 7.12 -60.80
C LEU A 403 -15.24 7.79 -61.73
N LEU A 404 -13.98 7.85 -61.29
CA LEU A 404 -12.89 8.39 -62.11
C LEU A 404 -12.64 7.53 -63.35
N GLU A 405 -12.60 6.20 -63.21
CA GLU A 405 -12.45 5.25 -64.32
C GLU A 405 -13.60 5.42 -65.34
N VAL A 406 -14.85 5.50 -64.87
CA VAL A 406 -16.01 5.73 -65.74
C VAL A 406 -15.92 7.09 -66.44
N SER A 407 -15.53 8.15 -65.73
CA SER A 407 -15.37 9.49 -66.31
C SER A 407 -14.25 9.53 -67.36
N GLN A 408 -13.15 8.81 -67.15
CA GLN A 408 -12.05 8.70 -68.10
C GLN A 408 -12.51 7.95 -69.36
N GLN A 409 -13.24 6.84 -69.20
CA GLN A 409 -13.78 6.10 -70.34
C GLN A 409 -14.77 6.96 -71.15
N GLN A 410 -15.67 7.68 -70.48
CA GLN A 410 -16.61 8.58 -71.14
C GLN A 410 -15.91 9.72 -71.90
N ALA A 411 -14.81 10.24 -71.34
CA ALA A 411 -14.02 11.27 -72.02
C ALA A 411 -13.34 10.73 -73.28
N GLU A 412 -12.83 9.49 -73.25
CA GLU A 412 -12.22 8.85 -74.42
C GLU A 412 -13.27 8.55 -75.50
N ASP A 413 -14.45 8.06 -75.10
CA ASP A 413 -15.55 7.79 -76.04
C ASP A 413 -16.03 9.09 -76.73
N LEU A 414 -16.16 10.19 -75.98
CA LEU A 414 -16.50 11.51 -76.53
C LEU A 414 -15.42 12.02 -77.49
N ARG A 415 -14.14 11.84 -77.15
CA ARG A 415 -13.03 12.22 -78.01
C ARG A 415 -13.02 11.43 -79.32
N SER A 416 -13.33 10.13 -79.25
CA SER A 416 -13.50 9.29 -80.44
C SER A 416 -14.67 9.77 -81.30
N GLN A 417 -15.81 10.12 -80.69
CA GLN A 417 -16.97 10.66 -81.42
C GLN A 417 -16.68 12.03 -82.05
N GLU A 418 -15.92 12.90 -81.38
CA GLU A 418 -15.51 14.19 -81.92
C GLU A 418 -14.58 14.01 -83.12
N GLU A 419 -13.63 13.08 -83.07
CA GLU A 419 -12.74 12.80 -84.21
C GLU A 419 -13.52 12.20 -85.39
N GLU A 420 -14.46 11.27 -85.14
CA GLU A 420 -15.34 10.72 -86.17
C GLU A 420 -16.22 11.83 -86.80
N MET A 421 -16.78 12.72 -85.97
CA MET A 421 -17.56 13.86 -86.46
C MET A 421 -16.70 14.82 -87.27
N ARG A 422 -15.45 15.08 -86.85
CA ARG A 422 -14.52 15.94 -87.58
C ARG A 422 -14.18 15.33 -88.95
N GLN A 423 -13.92 14.02 -89.00
CA GLN A 423 -13.69 13.30 -90.26
C GLN A 423 -14.92 13.38 -91.18
N ASN A 424 -16.13 13.17 -90.64
CA ASN A 424 -17.37 13.31 -91.41
C ASN A 424 -17.56 14.73 -91.97
N VAL A 425 -17.20 15.77 -91.20
CA VAL A 425 -17.25 17.17 -91.67
C VAL A 425 -16.21 17.42 -92.77
N GLU A 426 -14.98 16.92 -92.62
CA GLU A 426 -13.92 17.02 -93.64
C GLU A 426 -14.35 16.31 -94.94
N GLU A 427 -14.94 15.11 -94.86
CA GLU A 427 -15.48 14.39 -96.03
C GLU A 427 -16.65 15.11 -96.70
N LEU A 428 -17.58 15.68 -95.91
CA LEU A 428 -18.69 16.48 -96.43
C LEU A 428 -18.19 17.72 -97.17
N GLN A 429 -17.20 18.43 -96.61
CA GLN A 429 -16.57 19.58 -97.26
C GLN A 429 -15.87 19.18 -98.57
N ALA A 430 -15.13 18.07 -98.57
CA ALA A 430 -14.49 17.55 -99.77
C ALA A 430 -15.52 17.20 -100.86
N THR A 431 -16.61 16.52 -100.47
CA THR A 431 -17.72 16.16 -101.37
C THR A 431 -18.42 17.39 -101.92
N GLN A 432 -18.65 18.42 -101.08
CA GLN A 432 -19.27 19.67 -101.50
C GLN A 432 -18.38 20.43 -102.49
N GLU A 433 -17.07 20.50 -102.27
CA GLU A 433 -16.13 21.12 -103.21
C GLU A 433 -16.04 20.32 -104.53
N GLU A 434 -16.07 18.98 -104.48
CA GLU A 434 -16.13 18.16 -105.69
C GLU A 434 -17.42 18.39 -106.48
N MET A 435 -18.57 18.45 -105.80
CA MET A 435 -19.87 18.80 -106.40
C MET A 435 -19.83 20.16 -107.07
N ARG A 436 -19.29 21.18 -106.39
CA ARG A 436 -19.17 22.54 -106.92
C ARG A 436 -18.24 22.61 -108.13
N ARG A 437 -17.17 21.81 -108.15
CA ARG A 437 -16.31 21.65 -109.35
C ARG A 437 -17.08 21.04 -110.51
N LYS A 438 -17.81 19.94 -110.28
CA LYS A 438 -18.66 19.31 -111.32
C LYS A 438 -19.74 20.26 -111.84
N GLU A 439 -20.37 21.03 -110.97
CA GLU A 439 -21.36 22.04 -111.35
C GLU A 439 -20.74 23.12 -112.24
N LYS A 440 -19.56 23.63 -111.88
CA LYS A 440 -18.82 24.58 -112.71
C LYS A 440 -18.46 23.99 -114.08
N ASP A 441 -18.02 22.73 -114.11
CA ASP A 441 -17.71 22.04 -115.37
C ASP A 441 -18.97 21.86 -116.23
N TYR A 442 -20.11 21.48 -115.64
CA TYR A 442 -21.40 21.42 -116.35
C TYR A 442 -21.82 22.77 -116.91
N VAL A 443 -21.70 23.85 -116.13
CA VAL A 443 -22.02 25.21 -116.61
C VAL A 443 -21.12 25.60 -117.77
N ASN A 444 -19.82 25.31 -117.69
CA ASN A 444 -18.88 25.55 -118.79
C ASN A 444 -19.27 24.76 -120.04
N THR A 445 -19.58 23.47 -119.91
CA THR A 445 -20.04 22.63 -121.03
C THR A 445 -21.34 23.14 -121.64
N ILE A 446 -22.32 23.55 -120.81
CA ILE A 446 -23.56 24.15 -121.28
C ILE A 446 -23.27 25.44 -122.06
N GLN A 447 -22.36 26.28 -121.57
CA GLN A 447 -21.97 27.52 -122.23
C GLN A 447 -21.26 27.26 -123.56
N GLU A 448 -20.35 26.28 -123.63
CA GLU A 448 -19.70 25.84 -124.87
C GLU A 448 -20.72 25.32 -125.89
N LEU A 449 -21.64 24.45 -125.47
CA LEU A 449 -22.72 23.95 -126.33
C LEU A 449 -23.61 25.10 -126.81
N ARG A 450 -23.91 26.07 -125.95
CA ARG A 450 -24.69 27.26 -126.30
C ARG A 450 -23.94 28.13 -127.31
N ASN A 451 -22.64 28.34 -127.13
CA ASN A 451 -21.80 29.07 -128.09
C ASN A 451 -21.76 28.36 -129.45
N ILE A 452 -21.56 27.04 -129.49
CA ILE A 452 -21.60 26.23 -130.72
C ILE A 452 -22.97 26.32 -131.42
N LEU A 453 -24.06 26.27 -130.65
CA LEU A 453 -25.42 26.44 -131.20
C LEU A 453 -25.63 27.85 -131.75
N THR A 454 -25.09 28.87 -131.08
CA THR A 454 -25.20 30.27 -131.50
C THR A 454 -24.36 30.54 -132.75
N GLU A 455 -23.15 29.98 -132.85
CA GLU A 455 -22.34 29.97 -134.08
C GLU A 455 -23.05 29.25 -135.23
N LYS A 456 -23.72 28.12 -134.97
CA LYS A 456 -24.54 27.44 -135.99
C LYS A 456 -25.77 28.24 -136.42
N MET A 457 -26.35 29.07 -135.55
CA MET A 457 -27.52 29.89 -135.87
C MET A 457 -27.18 31.23 -136.55
N TYR A 458 -26.04 31.84 -136.24
CA TYR A 458 -25.64 33.15 -136.78
C TYR A 458 -24.49 33.10 -137.80
N GLY A 459 -23.76 31.99 -137.90
CA GLY A 459 -22.72 31.73 -138.90
C GLY A 459 -23.29 31.10 -140.17
N LYS A 460 -24.19 31.80 -140.87
CA LYS A 460 -24.50 31.52 -142.28
C LYS A 460 -24.94 32.79 -143.00
N LYS A 461 -23.96 33.56 -143.45
CA LYS A 461 -24.05 34.33 -144.69
C LYS A 461 -22.75 34.16 -145.46
#